data_AF-A0A9Q1FR75-F1
#
_entry.id   AF-A0A9Q1FR75-F1
#
_cell.length_a   1.000
_cell.length_b   1.000
_cell.length_c   1.000
_cell.angle_alpha   90.00
_cell.angle_beta   90.00
_cell.angle_gamma   90.00
#
_symmetry.space_group_name_H-M   'P 1'
#
loop_
_entity.id
_entity.type
_entity.pdbx_description
1 polymer ?
#
loop_
_entity_poly.entity_id
_entity_poly.type
_entity_poly.pdbx_seq_one_letter_code
_entity_poly.pdbx_strand_id
1 'polypeptide(L)'
;MEEETTGVTIPLVLHVIPGFDIRQILTASPEGRLLVESLDKDNLITIKQRCCMVILVSHLIEKFGETPTTETKKAMASALVPAFPCLKDTTGSGSETWYAQGRNHRPATGFLEEGLRNIKKRLRSMSRPQREEVDEPYRTFIPESTISQERAEQFKEWLRNNTQPIS
;
A
#
# COMPACT_ATOMS: atom_id res chain seq x y z
N MET A 1 24.21 -0.68 -56.33
CA MET A 1 24.17 -0.03 -55.01
C MET A 1 22.77 -0.24 -54.50
N GLU A 2 22.57 -1.34 -53.78
CA GLU A 2 21.28 -1.69 -53.18
C GLU A 2 21.45 -1.46 -51.69
N GLU A 3 20.82 -0.42 -51.14
CA GLU A 3 20.74 -0.22 -49.70
C GLU A 3 19.56 -1.02 -49.16
N GLU A 4 19.90 -2.11 -48.49
CA GLU A 4 18.99 -3.02 -47.81
C GLU A 4 18.49 -2.36 -46.52
N THR A 5 17.24 -1.86 -46.55
CA THR A 5 16.55 -1.35 -45.37
C THR A 5 16.24 -2.50 -44.41
N THR A 6 17.03 -2.63 -43.36
CA THR A 6 16.80 -3.59 -42.27
C THR A 6 15.58 -3.17 -41.46
N GLY A 7 14.45 -3.83 -41.71
CA GLY A 7 13.24 -3.68 -40.92
C GLY A 7 13.45 -4.23 -39.51
N VAL A 8 13.55 -3.35 -38.52
CA VAL A 8 13.56 -3.72 -37.10
C VAL A 8 12.18 -4.31 -36.76
N THR A 9 12.11 -5.64 -36.71
CA THR A 9 10.93 -6.36 -36.25
C THR A 9 10.89 -6.29 -34.73
N ILE A 10 10.08 -5.38 -34.19
CA ILE A 10 9.81 -5.30 -32.75
C ILE A 10 8.91 -6.48 -32.37
N PRO A 11 9.33 -7.38 -31.47
CA PRO A 11 8.48 -8.48 -31.03
C PRO A 11 7.27 -7.90 -30.27
N LEU A 12 6.07 -8.14 -30.80
CA LEU A 12 4.83 -7.84 -30.12
C LEU A 12 4.65 -8.84 -28.97
N VAL A 13 5.03 -8.45 -27.76
CA VAL A 13 4.76 -9.22 -26.55
C VAL A 13 3.27 -9.10 -26.24
N LEU A 14 2.49 -10.12 -26.63
CA LEU A 14 1.09 -10.26 -26.27
C LEU A 14 0.96 -10.35 -24.74
N HIS A 15 0.59 -9.24 -24.11
CA HIS A 15 0.20 -9.25 -22.70
C HIS A 15 -1.22 -9.77 -22.58
N VAL A 16 -1.36 -11.04 -22.22
CA VAL A 16 -2.66 -11.63 -21.87
C VAL A 16 -3.15 -10.94 -20.59
N ILE A 17 -4.28 -10.23 -20.68
CA ILE A 17 -4.93 -9.65 -19.52
C ILE A 17 -5.61 -10.80 -18.75
N PRO A 18 -5.22 -11.09 -17.50
CA PRO A 18 -5.83 -12.15 -16.73
C PRO A 18 -7.26 -11.80 -16.35
N GLY A 19 -8.17 -12.76 -16.52
CA GLY A 19 -9.51 -12.70 -15.92
C GLY A 19 -9.44 -13.04 -14.43
N PHE A 20 -10.19 -12.31 -13.61
CA PHE A 20 -10.23 -12.54 -12.17
C PHE A 20 -11.64 -12.91 -11.71
N ASP A 21 -11.78 -14.04 -11.03
CA ASP A 21 -12.96 -14.37 -10.25
C ASP A 21 -12.70 -14.03 -8.77
N ILE A 22 -13.13 -12.83 -8.38
CA ILE A 22 -12.90 -12.31 -7.02
C ILE A 22 -13.54 -13.20 -5.96
N ARG A 23 -14.74 -13.76 -6.22
CA ARG A 23 -15.42 -14.62 -5.26
C ARG A 23 -14.64 -15.89 -5.04
N GLN A 24 -14.14 -16.51 -6.11
CA GLN A 24 -13.29 -17.68 -6.00
C GLN A 24 -11.99 -17.38 -5.22
N ILE A 25 -11.35 -16.23 -5.49
CA ILE A 25 -10.11 -15.83 -4.80
C ILE A 25 -10.35 -15.64 -3.31
N LEU A 26 -11.43 -14.98 -2.92
CA LEU A 26 -11.75 -14.75 -1.50
C LEU A 26 -12.13 -16.06 -0.79
N THR A 27 -12.95 -16.90 -1.44
CA THR A 27 -13.42 -18.16 -0.83
C THR A 27 -12.33 -19.21 -0.63
N ALA A 28 -11.18 -19.06 -1.28
CA ALA A 28 -9.99 -19.90 -1.05
C ALA A 28 -9.47 -19.82 0.39
N SER A 29 -9.72 -18.71 1.11
CA SER A 29 -9.33 -18.53 2.51
C SER A 29 -10.53 -18.59 3.46
N PRO A 30 -10.40 -19.13 4.69
CA PRO A 30 -11.47 -19.08 5.69
C PRO A 30 -11.95 -17.66 5.99
N GLU A 31 -11.01 -16.71 6.11
CA GLU A 31 -11.30 -15.30 6.40
C GLU A 31 -12.05 -14.65 5.22
N GLY A 32 -11.66 -14.99 3.99
CA GLY A 32 -12.32 -14.48 2.79
C GLY A 32 -13.72 -15.06 2.57
N ARG A 33 -14.02 -16.28 3.03
CA ARG A 33 -15.40 -16.81 3.03
C ARG A 33 -16.33 -16.00 3.93
N LEU A 34 -15.88 -15.70 5.15
CA LEU A 34 -16.63 -14.85 6.08
C LEU A 34 -16.82 -13.43 5.51
N LEU A 35 -15.80 -12.90 4.84
CA LEU A 35 -15.88 -11.63 4.14
C LEU A 35 -16.96 -11.66 3.05
N VAL A 36 -16.97 -12.66 2.17
CA VAL A 36 -17.97 -12.80 1.10
C VAL A 36 -19.38 -12.84 1.68
N GLU A 37 -19.61 -13.68 2.70
CA GLU A 37 -20.92 -13.77 3.35
C GLU A 37 -21.38 -12.44 3.96
N SER A 38 -20.45 -11.70 4.59
CA SER A 38 -20.76 -10.40 5.19
C SER A 38 -21.03 -9.32 4.14
N LEU A 39 -20.31 -9.32 3.02
CA LEU A 39 -20.53 -8.38 1.92
C LEU A 39 -21.88 -8.62 1.24
N ASP A 40 -22.27 -9.89 1.10
CA ASP A 40 -23.55 -10.29 0.52
C ASP A 40 -24.75 -9.95 1.44
N LYS A 41 -24.56 -10.02 2.77
CA LYS A 41 -25.62 -9.74 3.76
C LYS A 41 -25.78 -8.25 4.05
N ASP A 42 -24.68 -7.56 4.35
CA ASP A 42 -24.73 -6.21 4.92
C ASP A 42 -24.67 -5.13 3.84
N ASN A 43 -24.19 -5.47 2.63
CA ASN A 43 -24.00 -4.57 1.49
C ASN A 43 -23.24 -3.26 1.85
N LEU A 44 -22.41 -3.32 2.89
CA LEU A 44 -21.62 -2.23 3.44
C LEU A 44 -20.19 -2.74 3.70
N ILE A 45 -19.22 -1.84 3.55
CA ILE A 45 -17.82 -2.14 3.87
C ILE A 45 -17.41 -1.52 5.21
N THR A 46 -17.13 -2.38 6.17
CA THR A 46 -16.52 -2.06 7.46
C THR A 46 -14.99 -2.02 7.34
N ILE A 47 -14.34 -1.39 8.32
CA ILE A 47 -12.87 -1.34 8.42
C ILE A 47 -12.26 -2.75 8.43
N LYS A 48 -12.89 -3.69 9.17
CA LYS A 48 -12.43 -5.09 9.24
C LYS A 48 -12.46 -5.76 7.86
N GLN A 49 -13.56 -5.60 7.13
CA GLN A 49 -13.71 -6.14 5.78
C GLN A 49 -12.67 -5.53 4.83
N ARG A 50 -12.40 -4.23 4.92
CA ARG A 50 -11.33 -3.56 4.16
C ARG A 50 -9.94 -4.13 4.48
N CYS A 51 -9.64 -4.44 5.75
CA CYS A 51 -8.39 -5.10 6.12
C CYS A 51 -8.30 -6.53 5.54
N CYS A 52 -9.40 -7.29 5.50
CA CYS A 52 -9.42 -8.62 4.91
C CYS A 52 -9.18 -8.61 3.40
N MET A 53 -9.44 -7.51 2.70
CA MET A 53 -9.16 -7.40 1.25
C MET A 53 -7.67 -7.40 0.90
N VAL A 54 -6.77 -7.41 1.89
CA VAL A 54 -5.36 -7.77 1.71
C VAL A 54 -5.19 -9.16 1.10
N ILE A 55 -6.17 -10.08 1.23
CA ILE A 55 -6.18 -11.39 0.55
C ILE A 55 -6.00 -11.23 -0.97
N LEU A 56 -6.61 -10.21 -1.58
CA LEU A 56 -6.47 -9.95 -3.02
C LEU A 56 -5.07 -9.50 -3.39
N VAL A 57 -4.42 -8.73 -2.51
CA VAL A 57 -3.04 -8.29 -2.68
C VAL A 57 -2.09 -9.49 -2.55
N SER A 58 -2.30 -10.36 -1.57
CA SER A 58 -1.55 -11.59 -1.42
C SER A 58 -1.66 -12.47 -2.66
N HIS A 59 -2.87 -12.61 -3.21
CA HIS A 59 -3.09 -13.36 -4.45
C HIS A 59 -2.33 -12.76 -5.65
N LEU A 60 -2.32 -11.43 -5.78
CA LEU A 60 -1.55 -10.74 -6.84
C LEU A 60 -0.05 -11.04 -6.73
N ILE A 61 0.49 -11.03 -5.52
CA ILE A 61 1.91 -11.31 -5.29
C ILE A 61 2.24 -12.78 -5.57
N GLU A 62 1.40 -13.69 -5.12
CA GLU A 62 1.60 -15.12 -5.32
C GLU A 62 1.58 -15.51 -6.80
N LYS A 63 0.69 -14.91 -7.60
CA LYS A 63 0.54 -15.24 -9.03
C LYS A 63 1.43 -14.43 -9.96
N PHE A 64 1.70 -13.16 -9.65
CA PHE A 64 2.40 -12.23 -10.57
C PHE A 64 3.68 -11.64 -9.98
N GLY A 65 4.09 -12.05 -8.78
CA GLY A 65 5.29 -11.57 -8.09
C GLY A 65 5.11 -10.20 -7.42
N GLU A 66 6.21 -9.64 -6.91
CA GLU A 66 6.21 -8.40 -6.12
C GLU A 66 5.81 -7.14 -6.89
N THR A 67 5.86 -7.19 -8.23
CA THR A 67 5.52 -6.07 -9.11
C THR A 67 4.52 -6.49 -10.18
N PRO A 68 3.24 -6.70 -9.83
CA PRO A 68 2.19 -6.92 -10.81
C PRO A 68 2.11 -5.74 -11.77
N THR A 69 1.85 -6.03 -13.05
CA THR A 69 1.72 -5.01 -14.10
C THR A 69 0.51 -4.10 -13.85
N THR A 70 0.52 -2.91 -14.46
CA THR A 70 -0.58 -1.94 -14.39
C THR A 70 -1.90 -2.57 -14.85
N GLU A 71 -1.83 -3.34 -15.93
CA GLU A 71 -2.95 -4.02 -16.57
C GLU A 71 -3.56 -5.07 -15.64
N THR A 72 -2.73 -5.88 -14.98
CA THR A 72 -3.18 -6.89 -14.01
C THR A 72 -3.88 -6.23 -12.81
N LYS A 73 -3.31 -5.14 -12.27
CA LYS A 73 -3.91 -4.41 -11.16
C LYS A 73 -5.25 -3.79 -11.55
N LYS A 74 -5.33 -3.22 -12.75
CA LYS A 74 -6.56 -2.65 -13.31
C LYS A 74 -7.62 -3.73 -13.55
N ALA A 75 -7.23 -4.90 -14.06
CA ALA A 75 -8.14 -6.02 -14.29
C ALA A 75 -8.74 -6.54 -12.98
N MET A 76 -7.93 -6.69 -11.93
CA MET A 76 -8.41 -7.06 -10.59
C MET A 76 -9.40 -6.03 -10.04
N ALA A 77 -9.07 -4.74 -10.13
CA ALA A 77 -9.95 -3.66 -9.69
C ALA A 77 -11.28 -3.61 -10.48
N SER A 78 -11.23 -3.87 -11.79
CA SER A 78 -12.42 -3.89 -12.65
C SER A 78 -13.32 -5.09 -12.36
N ALA A 79 -12.75 -6.22 -11.93
CA ALA A 79 -13.50 -7.42 -11.55
C ALA A 79 -14.14 -7.33 -10.15
N LEU A 80 -13.68 -6.40 -9.30
CA LEU A 80 -14.23 -6.20 -7.94
C LEU A 80 -15.65 -5.64 -7.94
N VAL A 81 -15.90 -4.61 -8.76
CA VAL A 81 -17.19 -3.93 -8.83
C VAL A 81 -18.34 -4.87 -9.22
N PRO A 82 -18.24 -5.72 -10.27
CA PRO A 82 -19.30 -6.67 -10.59
C PRO A 82 -19.44 -7.79 -9.56
N ALA A 83 -18.37 -8.17 -8.87
CA ALA A 83 -18.43 -9.20 -7.83
C ALA A 83 -19.12 -8.71 -6.54
N PHE A 84 -18.89 -7.45 -6.17
CA PHE A 84 -19.43 -6.80 -4.98
C PHE A 84 -19.79 -5.33 -5.27
N PRO A 85 -21.03 -5.04 -5.69
CA PRO A 85 -21.46 -3.69 -6.03
C PRO A 85 -21.36 -2.68 -4.88
N CYS A 86 -21.42 -3.13 -3.62
CA CYS A 86 -21.22 -2.29 -2.43
C CYS A 86 -19.81 -1.68 -2.34
N LEU A 87 -18.86 -2.20 -3.10
CA LEU A 87 -17.48 -1.71 -3.17
C LEU A 87 -17.29 -0.63 -4.24
N LYS A 88 -18.34 -0.35 -5.02
CA LYS A 88 -18.33 0.68 -6.05
C LYS A 88 -18.30 2.05 -5.38
N ASP A 89 -17.33 2.88 -5.75
CA ASP A 89 -17.36 4.28 -5.37
C ASP A 89 -18.36 5.08 -6.21
N THR A 90 -18.87 6.16 -5.63
CA THR A 90 -19.76 7.12 -6.28
C THR A 90 -19.06 7.94 -7.37
N THR A 91 -17.74 7.95 -7.40
CA THR A 91 -16.94 8.67 -8.41
C THR A 91 -16.49 7.76 -9.55
N GLY A 92 -16.77 8.16 -10.80
CA GLY A 92 -16.20 7.52 -12.00
C GLY A 92 -16.77 6.15 -12.35
N SER A 93 -15.91 5.23 -12.81
CA SER A 93 -16.26 3.83 -13.11
C SER A 93 -16.53 3.00 -11.84
N GLY A 94 -16.15 3.53 -10.68
CA GLY A 94 -16.29 2.91 -9.37
C GLY A 94 -15.16 1.92 -9.02
N SER A 95 -14.16 1.79 -9.89
CA SER A 95 -12.97 0.94 -9.68
C SER A 95 -11.74 1.73 -9.25
N GLU A 96 -11.78 3.06 -9.38
CA GLU A 96 -10.66 3.98 -9.15
C GLU A 96 -10.16 3.94 -7.70
N THR A 97 -11.05 3.69 -6.75
CA THR A 97 -10.75 3.54 -5.32
C THR A 97 -9.91 2.30 -5.04
N TRP A 98 -10.05 1.27 -5.88
CA TRP A 98 -9.27 0.02 -5.81
C TRP A 98 -7.96 0.16 -6.56
N TYR A 99 -7.99 0.77 -7.74
CA TYR A 99 -6.80 1.09 -8.52
C TYR A 99 -7.03 2.28 -9.46
N ALA A 100 -6.19 3.30 -9.33
CA ALA A 100 -6.11 4.41 -10.27
C ALA A 100 -4.68 4.53 -10.81
N GLN A 101 -4.58 4.50 -12.14
CA GLN A 101 -3.30 4.65 -12.82
C GLN A 101 -2.73 6.05 -12.58
N GLY A 102 -1.43 6.12 -12.29
CA GLY A 102 -0.71 7.38 -12.17
C GLY A 102 -0.69 8.15 -13.48
N ARG A 103 -0.90 9.47 -13.43
CA ARG A 103 -0.83 10.39 -14.58
C ARG A 103 -0.01 11.62 -14.20
N ASN A 104 0.58 12.29 -15.20
CA ASN A 104 1.28 13.57 -15.01
C ASN A 104 2.30 13.55 -13.87
N HIS A 105 3.23 12.57 -13.90
CA HIS A 105 4.26 12.35 -12.88
C HIS A 105 3.74 12.04 -11.47
N ARG A 106 2.45 11.75 -11.30
CA ARG A 106 1.89 11.25 -10.04
C ARG A 106 1.97 9.72 -9.99
N PRO A 107 2.29 9.13 -8.84
CA PRO A 107 2.27 7.68 -8.68
C PRO A 107 0.85 7.11 -8.82
N ALA A 108 0.75 5.83 -9.13
CA ALA A 108 -0.53 5.12 -9.06
C ALA A 108 -1.07 5.11 -7.62
N THR A 109 -2.40 5.11 -7.48
CA THR A 109 -3.11 5.17 -6.21
C THR A 109 -4.20 4.10 -6.14
N GLY A 110 -4.86 3.99 -4.99
CA GLY A 110 -5.91 3.01 -4.74
C GLY A 110 -5.47 1.93 -3.76
N PHE A 111 -6.44 1.20 -3.23
CA PHE A 111 -6.22 0.23 -2.15
C PHE A 111 -5.22 -0.87 -2.54
N LEU A 112 -5.34 -1.43 -3.75
CA LEU A 112 -4.46 -2.51 -4.21
C LEU A 112 -3.00 -2.03 -4.32
N GLU A 113 -2.80 -0.85 -4.88
CA GLU A 113 -1.47 -0.27 -5.06
C GLU A 113 -0.83 0.08 -3.71
N GLU A 114 -1.60 0.60 -2.76
CA GLU A 114 -1.10 0.90 -1.41
C GLU A 114 -0.76 -0.37 -0.63
N GLY A 115 -1.59 -1.42 -0.75
CA GLY A 115 -1.30 -2.73 -0.17
C GLY A 115 0.00 -3.33 -0.69
N LEU A 116 0.21 -3.29 -2.02
CA LEU A 116 1.46 -3.74 -2.65
C LEU A 116 2.67 -2.93 -2.15
N ARG A 117 2.54 -1.59 -2.07
CA ARG A 117 3.60 -0.73 -1.52
C ARG A 117 3.95 -1.08 -0.09
N ASN A 118 2.95 -1.30 0.77
CA ASN A 118 3.17 -1.66 2.17
C ASN A 118 3.88 -3.00 2.33
N ILE A 119 3.50 -4.01 1.54
CA ILE A 119 4.19 -5.31 1.55
C ILE A 119 5.64 -5.16 1.10
N LYS A 120 5.89 -4.43 0.00
CA LYS A 120 7.26 -4.17 -0.48
C LYS A 120 8.10 -3.42 0.56
N LYS A 121 7.51 -2.43 1.23
CA LYS A 121 8.19 -1.69 2.31
C LYS A 121 8.59 -2.63 3.44
N ARG A 122 7.69 -3.53 3.84
CA ARG A 122 7.93 -4.53 4.89
C ARG A 122 9.00 -5.55 4.50
N LEU A 123 8.97 -6.05 3.26
CA LEU A 123 10.00 -6.95 2.74
C LEU A 123 11.38 -6.28 2.76
N ARG A 124 11.47 -5.05 2.26
CA ARG A 124 12.72 -4.26 2.30
C ARG A 124 13.23 -4.00 3.71
N SER A 125 12.35 -3.75 4.68
CA SER A 125 12.77 -3.57 6.08
C SER A 125 13.33 -4.85 6.69
N MET A 126 12.83 -6.03 6.30
CA MET A 126 13.33 -7.32 6.79
C MET A 126 14.61 -7.76 6.05
N SER A 127 14.76 -7.42 4.77
CA SER A 127 15.93 -7.75 3.97
C SER A 127 17.09 -6.76 4.13
N ARG A 128 16.87 -5.62 4.80
CA ARG A 128 17.96 -4.71 5.14
C ARG A 128 18.86 -5.48 6.10
N PRO A 129 20.12 -5.80 5.75
CA PRO A 129 21.05 -6.30 6.74
C PRO A 129 21.01 -5.28 7.86
N GLN A 130 20.65 -5.73 9.05
CA GLN A 130 20.95 -5.00 10.26
C GLN A 130 22.43 -4.69 10.08
N ARG A 131 22.77 -3.41 9.86
CA ARG A 131 24.17 -3.04 10.05
C ARG A 131 24.45 -3.59 11.43
N GLU A 132 25.44 -4.46 11.54
CA GLU A 132 26.07 -4.72 12.82
C GLU A 132 26.55 -3.34 13.27
N GLU A 133 25.66 -2.57 13.88
CA GLU A 133 26.06 -1.66 14.92
C GLU A 133 26.66 -2.63 15.92
N VAL A 134 27.98 -2.73 15.84
CA VAL A 134 28.81 -3.19 16.93
C VAL A 134 28.12 -2.65 18.18
N ASP A 135 27.75 -3.58 19.07
CA ASP A 135 27.08 -3.34 20.34
C ASP A 135 28.05 -2.61 21.29
N GLU A 136 28.64 -1.52 20.80
CA GLU A 136 29.21 -0.48 21.61
C GLU A 136 28.02 0.22 22.25
N PRO A 137 27.90 0.22 23.58
CA PRO A 137 26.87 0.97 24.26
C PRO A 137 27.12 2.45 23.98
N TYR A 138 26.56 2.95 22.87
CA TYR A 138 26.26 4.36 22.70
C TYR A 138 25.20 4.70 23.74
N ARG A 139 25.64 4.82 24.99
CA ARG A 139 25.09 5.78 25.92
C ARG A 139 25.07 7.07 25.12
N THR A 140 23.88 7.51 24.72
CA THR A 140 23.70 8.86 24.20
C THR A 140 24.38 9.75 25.23
N PHE A 141 25.54 10.30 24.86
CA PHE A 141 26.27 11.19 25.75
C PHE A 141 25.43 12.46 25.73
N ILE A 142 24.44 12.52 26.62
CA ILE A 142 23.70 13.73 26.88
C ILE A 142 24.74 14.64 27.52
N PRO A 143 25.21 15.69 26.83
CA PRO A 143 26.15 16.61 27.44
C PRO A 143 25.51 17.13 28.72
N GLU A 144 26.29 17.12 29.80
CA GLU A 144 25.83 17.64 31.08
C GLU A 144 25.30 19.06 30.85
N SER A 145 24.06 19.29 31.28
CA SER A 145 23.39 20.56 31.05
C SER A 145 24.22 21.68 31.69
N THR A 146 24.77 22.58 30.86
CA THR A 146 25.51 23.77 31.30
C THR A 146 24.62 24.86 31.91
N ILE A 147 23.33 24.58 32.05
CA ILE A 147 22.34 25.48 32.63
C ILE A 147 22.43 25.43 34.16
N SER A 148 22.67 26.58 34.78
CA SER A 148 22.62 26.74 36.23
C SER A 148 21.27 26.28 36.80
N GLN A 149 21.29 25.69 37.99
CA GLN A 149 20.11 25.18 38.68
C GLN A 149 19.01 26.24 38.85
N GLU A 150 19.41 27.47 39.17
CA GLU A 150 18.49 28.61 39.30
C GLU A 150 17.73 28.89 37.99
N ARG A 151 18.44 28.81 36.85
CA ARG A 151 17.85 29.03 35.54
C ARG A 151 16.94 27.87 35.13
N ALA A 152 17.27 26.65 35.52
CA ALA A 152 16.41 25.49 35.31
C ALA A 152 15.08 25.60 36.10
N GLU A 153 15.12 26.15 37.32
CA GLU A 153 13.92 26.41 38.12
C GLU A 153 13.03 27.50 37.50
N GLN A 154 13.63 28.58 36.99
CA GLN A 154 12.91 29.61 36.26
C GLN A 154 12.19 29.07 35.02
N PHE A 155 12.83 28.17 34.25
CA PHE A 155 12.20 27.53 33.10
C PHE A 155 11.02 26.62 33.51
N LYS A 156 11.16 25.87 34.61
CA LYS A 156 10.07 25.04 35.13
C LYS A 156 8.86 25.89 35.55
N GLU A 157 9.10 27.01 36.21
CA GLU A 157 8.04 27.93 36.64
C GLU A 157 7.37 28.62 35.46
N TRP A 158 8.13 29.01 34.44
CA TRP A 158 7.58 29.58 33.21
C TRP A 158 6.68 28.59 32.46
N LEU A 159 7.13 27.34 32.31
CA LEU A 159 6.38 26.28 31.62
C LEU A 159 5.06 25.95 32.32
N ARG A 160 5.00 26.02 33.65
CA ARG A 160 3.75 25.84 34.41
C ARG A 160 2.70 26.88 34.05
N ASN A 161 3.14 28.12 33.82
CA ASN A 161 2.26 29.26 33.59
C ASN A 161 1.92 29.50 32.11
N ASN A 162 2.60 28.82 31.17
CA ASN A 162 2.45 29.02 29.72
C ASN A 162 2.21 27.69 28.97
N THR A 163 1.26 26.88 29.44
CA THR A 163 0.94 25.56 28.86
C THR A 163 -0.04 25.60 27.69
N GLN A 164 -0.59 26.76 27.34
CA GLN A 164 -1.55 26.92 26.25
C GLN A 164 -0.84 27.45 24.99
N PRO A 165 -1.18 26.95 23.78
CA PRO A 165 -0.62 27.49 22.54
C PRO A 165 -1.11 28.93 22.33
N ILE A 166 -0.22 29.79 21.85
CA ILE A 166 -0.55 31.16 21.43
C ILE A 166 -1.56 31.03 20.27
N SER A 167 -2.78 31.52 20.46
CA SER A 167 -3.83 31.55 19.43
C SER A 167 -3.54 32.57 18.33
#